data_AF-A0A9X5H8E5-F1
#
_entry.id   AF-A0A9X5H8E5-F1
#
_cell.length_a   1.000
_cell.length_b   1.000
_cell.length_c   1.000
_cell.angle_alpha   90.00
_cell.angle_beta   90.00
_cell.angle_gamma   90.00
#
_symmetry.space_group_name_H-M   'P 1'
#
loop_
_entity.id
_entity.type
_entity.pdbx_description
1 polymer ?
#
loop_
_entity_poly.entity_id
_entity_poly.type
_entity_poly.pdbx_seq_one_letter_code
_entity_poly.pdbx_strand_id
1 'polypeptide(L)' 'MAHANILDIEQEDYEYLQSLCRCRTIQAQIVDRAKILIYKAQGESNAAIAQRIDVNVNTVKLCLKKFKEGG' A
#
# COMPACT_ATOMS: atom_id res chain seq x y z
N MET A 1 -20.30 -1.93 25.42
CA MET A 1 -19.66 -2.84 24.45
C MET A 1 -20.30 -2.51 23.10
N ALA A 2 -19.51 -2.07 22.11
CA ALA A 2 -20.08 -1.75 20.79
C ALA A 2 -20.61 -3.05 20.17
N HIS A 3 -21.91 -3.11 19.87
CA HIS A 3 -22.46 -4.20 19.09
C HIS A 3 -21.93 -4.06 17.67
N ALA A 4 -21.08 -5.00 17.25
CA ALA A 4 -20.66 -5.09 15.86
C ALA A 4 -21.87 -5.52 15.04
N ASN A 5 -22.52 -4.56 14.38
CA ASN A 5 -23.53 -4.89 13.37
C ASN A 5 -22.78 -5.46 12.16
N ILE A 6 -23.04 -6.72 11.86
CA ILE A 6 -22.52 -7.38 10.67
C ILE A 6 -23.29 -6.83 9.47
N LEU A 7 -22.57 -6.41 8.43
CA LEU A 7 -23.17 -6.00 7.17
C LEU A 7 -23.43 -7.25 6.34
N ASP A 8 -24.69 -7.53 6.01
CA ASP A 8 -25.06 -8.57 5.06
C ASP A 8 -24.74 -8.06 3.64
N ILE A 9 -23.77 -8.70 2.99
CA ILE A 9 -23.33 -8.40 1.62
C ILE A 9 -23.69 -9.60 0.75
N GLU A 10 -24.33 -9.37 -0.41
CA GLU A 10 -24.62 -10.43 -1.35
C GLU A 10 -23.31 -11.03 -1.94
N GLN A 11 -23.35 -12.30 -2.33
CA GLN A 11 -22.15 -13.00 -2.80
C GLN A 11 -21.50 -12.31 -4.01
N GLU A 12 -22.30 -11.79 -4.94
CA GLU A 12 -21.81 -11.07 -6.12
C GLU A 12 -21.09 -9.76 -5.74
N ASP A 13 -21.69 -8.98 -4.84
CA ASP A 13 -21.08 -7.76 -4.32
C ASP A 13 -19.78 -8.05 -3.58
N TYR A 14 -19.75 -9.11 -2.77
CA TYR A 14 -18.54 -9.53 -2.05
C TYR A 14 -17.40 -9.87 -3.02
N GLU A 15 -17.68 -10.63 -4.08
CA GLU A 15 -16.71 -11.01 -5.10
C GLU A 15 -16.20 -9.79 -5.87
N TYR A 16 -17.09 -8.87 -6.24
CA TYR A 16 -16.72 -7.62 -6.90
C TYR A 16 -15.83 -6.76 -6.00
N LEU A 17 -16.22 -6.52 -4.75
CA LEU A 17 -15.42 -5.77 -3.77
C LEU A 17 -14.04 -6.43 -3.54
N GLN A 18 -13.99 -7.77 -3.45
CA GLN A 18 -12.75 -8.49 -3.31
C GLN A 18 -11.84 -8.34 -4.55
N SER A 19 -12.42 -8.25 -5.75
CA SER A 19 -11.68 -7.95 -6.98
C SER A 19 -11.07 -6.55 -6.95
N LEU A 20 -11.81 -5.55 -6.47
CA LEU A 20 -11.32 -4.17 -6.33
C LEU A 20 -10.15 -4.08 -5.34
N CYS A 21 -10.22 -4.82 -4.23
CA CYS A 21 -9.13 -4.90 -3.25
C CYS A 21 -7.82 -5.48 -3.85
N ARG A 22 -7.91 -6.33 -4.87
CA ARG A 22 -6.74 -6.89 -5.58
C ARG A 22 -6.24 -5.96 -6.69
N CYS A 23 -7.11 -5.13 -7.24
CA CYS A 23 -6.82 -4.19 -8.33
C CYS A 23 -6.20 -2.90 -7.79
N ARG A 24 -4.88 -2.86 -7.69
CA ARG A 24 -4.17 -1.63 -7.34
C ARG A 24 -4.01 -0.72 -8.57
N THR A 25 -4.57 0.49 -8.51
CA THR A 25 -4.46 1.46 -9.60
C THR A 25 -3.02 1.93 -9.81
N ILE A 26 -2.67 2.30 -11.05
CA ILE A 26 -1.36 2.87 -11.39
C ILE A 26 -1.07 4.12 -10.55
N GLN A 27 -2.08 4.97 -10.35
CA GLN A 27 -1.94 6.20 -9.54
C GLN A 27 -1.60 5.87 -8.08
N ALA A 28 -2.26 4.88 -7.46
CA ALA A 28 -1.93 4.45 -6.11
C ALA A 28 -0.48 3.94 -6.00
N GLN A 29 0.00 3.21 -7.00
CA GLN A 29 1.40 2.75 -7.04
C GLN A 29 2.39 3.91 -7.17
N ILE A 30 2.10 4.91 -8.01
CA ILE A 30 2.95 6.10 -8.19
C ILE A 30 3.03 6.89 -6.87
N VAL A 31 1.89 7.12 -6.22
CA VAL A 31 1.83 7.83 -4.93
C VAL A 31 2.65 7.12 -3.86
N ASP A 32 2.56 5.78 -3.78
CA ASP A 32 3.33 5.03 -2.79
C ASP A 32 4.84 5.06 -3.05
N ARG A 33 5.27 4.95 -4.32
CA ARG A 33 6.68 5.14 -4.69
C ARG A 33 7.18 6.53 -4.31
N ALA A 34 6.39 7.58 -4.56
CA ALA A 34 6.73 8.95 -4.18
C ALA A 34 6.88 9.11 -2.66
N LYS A 35 5.91 8.59 -1.88
CA LYS A 35 5.97 8.59 -0.41
C LYS A 35 7.22 7.88 0.11
N ILE A 36 7.56 6.71 -0.43
CA ILE A 36 8.77 5.97 -0.06
C ILE A 36 10.02 6.84 -0.21
N LEU A 37 10.16 7.52 -1.35
CA LEU A 37 11.33 8.34 -1.65
C LEU A 37 11.40 9.57 -0.73
N ILE A 38 10.28 10.25 -0.50
CA ILE A 38 10.19 11.42 0.38
C ILE A 38 10.57 11.04 1.82
N TYR A 39 9.95 10.01 2.40
CA TYR A 39 10.24 9.60 3.77
C TYR A 39 11.66 9.07 3.91
N LYS A 40 12.20 8.41 2.88
CA LYS A 40 13.59 7.99 2.91
C LYS A 40 14.55 9.17 2.92
N ALA A 41 14.26 10.22 2.15
CA ALA A 41 15.03 11.46 2.15
C ALA A 41 14.99 12.19 3.51
N GLN A 42 13.90 12.04 4.26
CA GLN A 42 13.75 12.56 5.63
C GLN A 42 14.50 11.73 6.69
N GLY A 43 15.17 10.64 6.30
CA GLY A 43 15.95 9.80 7.20
C GLY A 43 15.19 8.64 7.84
N GLU A 44 13.96 8.36 7.42
CA GLU A 44 13.18 7.26 8.00
C GLU A 44 13.77 5.88 7.68
N SER A 45 13.57 4.96 8.63
CA SER A 45 13.94 3.55 8.44
C SER A 45 12.97 2.88 7.47
N ASN A 46 13.44 1.87 6.73
CA ASN A 46 12.59 1.19 5.75
C ASN A 46 11.38 0.50 6.41
N ALA A 47 11.52 0.06 7.67
CA ALA A 47 10.45 -0.55 8.44
C ALA A 47 9.38 0.49 8.85
N ALA A 48 9.80 1.68 9.28
CA ALA A 48 8.88 2.77 9.62
C ALA A 48 8.08 3.23 8.40
N ILE A 49 8.75 3.37 7.25
CA ILE A 49 8.11 3.71 5.97
C ILE A 49 7.06 2.65 5.61
N ALA A 50 7.45 1.37 5.65
CA ALA A 50 6.59 0.25 5.32
C ALA A 50 5.31 0.21 6.18
N GLN A 51 5.47 0.42 7.49
CA GLN A 51 4.36 0.49 8.44
C GLN A 51 3.45 1.69 8.17
N ARG A 52 4.01 2.87 7.86
CA ARG A 52 3.24 4.11 7.66
C ARG A 52 2.35 4.06 6.42
N ILE A 53 2.81 3.46 5.33
CA ILE A 53 2.06 3.42 4.06
C ILE A 53 1.42 2.07 3.76
N ASP A 54 1.43 1.17 4.74
CA ASP A 54 0.87 -0.18 4.67
C ASP A 54 1.36 -0.98 3.46
N VAL A 55 2.68 -1.12 3.34
CA VAL A 55 3.32 -1.95 2.31
C VAL A 55 4.36 -2.87 2.93
N ASN A 56 4.71 -3.94 2.21
CA ASN A 56 5.81 -4.80 2.61
C ASN A 56 7.14 -4.04 2.58
N VAL A 57 8.02 -4.26 3.58
CA VAL A 57 9.37 -3.66 3.63
C VAL A 57 10.21 -4.00 2.38
N ASN A 58 9.95 -5.13 1.73
CA ASN A 58 10.61 -5.50 0.48
C ASN A 58 10.17 -4.61 -0.68
N THR A 59 8.93 -4.11 -0.69
CA THR A 59 8.45 -3.10 -1.64
C THR A 59 9.24 -1.80 -1.49
N VAL A 60 9.49 -1.37 -0.25
CA VAL A 60 10.34 -0.20 0.05
C VAL A 60 11.75 -0.41 -0.49
N LYS A 61 12.38 -1.55 -0.17
CA LYS A 61 13.74 -1.87 -0.65
C LYS A 61 13.82 -1.88 -2.18
N LEU A 62 12.85 -2.51 -2.85
CA LEU A 62 12.79 -2.58 -4.30
C LEU A 62 12.63 -1.19 -4.94
N CYS A 63 11.73 -0.36 -4.39
CA CYS A 63 11.53 1.00 -4.88
C CYS A 63 12.82 1.83 -4.80
N LEU A 64 13.52 1.76 -3.66
CA LEU A 64 14.78 2.46 -3.46
C LEU A 64 15.90 1.95 -4.38
N LYS A 65 15.96 0.62 -4.59
CA LYS A 65 16.91 0.01 -5.54
C LYS A 65 16.68 0.54 -6.96
N LYS A 66 15.44 0.44 -7.45
CA LYS A 66 15.07 0.91 -8.80
C LYS A 66 15.35 2.40 -8.99
N PHE A 67 15.05 3.23 -7.98
CA PHE A 67 15.34 4.66 -8.03
C PHE A 67 16.85 4.95 -8.20
N LYS A 68 17.72 4.20 -7.49
CA LYS A 68 19.17 4.32 -7.65
C LYS A 68 19.69 3.82 -9.00
N GLU A 69 19.00 2.87 -9.61
CA GLU A 69 19.32 2.28 -10.92
C GLU A 69 18.78 3.10 -12.10
N GLY A 70 18.01 4.17 -11.86
CA GLY A 70 17.50 5.07 -12.89
C GLY A 70 16.02 4.90 -13.25
N GLY A 71 15.26 4.02 -12.58
CA GLY A 71 13.79 3.93 -12.70
C GLY A 71 13.20 2.54 -12.82
#